data_AF-X0U6W1-F1
#
_entry.id   AF-X0U6W1-F1
#
_cell.length_a   1.000
_cell.length_b   1.000
_cell.length_c   1.000
_cell.angle_alpha   90.00
_cell.angle_beta   90.00
_cell.angle_gamma   90.00
#
_symmetry.space_group_name_H-M   'P 1'
#
loop_
_entity.id
_entity.type
_entity.pdbx_description
1 polymer ?
#
loop_
_entity_poly.entity_id
_entity_poly.type
_entity_poly.pdbx_seq_one_letter_code
_entity_poly.pdbx_strand_id
1 'polypeptide(L)'
;MSIEYVPGNTILHRMHPVTKVAFLAGMFITIQFFIDVISIVTILAFVIFWWLVGRLPARRVLKYAYFFVTVFVIFLLAQGFFYWRGITAMFYLGDFLGFPGANLLPYTYEGFFIGIGMCLRIV
;
A
#
# COMPACT_ATOMS: atom_id res chain seq x y z
N MET A 1 -6.33 -9.41 22.29
CA MET A 1 -5.11 -9.38 21.46
C MET A 1 -4.05 -8.62 22.24
N SER A 2 -3.11 -9.30 22.88
CA SER A 2 -1.96 -8.63 23.50
C SER A 2 -0.95 -8.27 22.40
N ILE A 3 -0.49 -7.01 22.40
CA ILE A 3 0.68 -6.59 21.62
C ILE A 3 1.90 -7.19 22.32
N GLU A 4 2.18 -8.46 22.06
CA GLU A 4 3.28 -9.18 22.70
C GLU A 4 4.58 -8.89 21.94
N TYR A 5 5.51 -8.21 22.63
CA TYR A 5 6.85 -7.93 22.12
C TYR A 5 7.53 -9.24 21.71
N VAL A 6 8.11 -9.29 20.51
CA VAL A 6 8.91 -10.44 20.08
C VAL A 6 10.33 -10.21 20.59
N PRO A 7 10.80 -11.00 21.58
CA PRO A 7 12.21 -10.97 21.92
C PRO A 7 13.00 -11.53 20.75
N GLY A 8 13.99 -10.78 20.29
CA GLY A 8 14.86 -11.15 19.18
C GLY A 8 16.25 -10.60 19.42
N ASN A 9 17.25 -11.22 18.78
CA ASN A 9 18.65 -10.83 18.92
C ASN A 9 19.23 -10.26 17.62
N THR A 10 18.40 -9.52 16.86
CA THR A 10 18.83 -8.88 15.60
C THR A 10 19.24 -7.43 15.80
N ILE A 11 19.88 -6.84 14.80
CA ILE A 11 20.32 -5.43 14.81
C ILE A 11 19.15 -4.51 15.20
N LEU A 12 17.97 -4.76 14.61
CA LEU A 12 16.76 -3.99 14.88
C LEU A 12 16.27 -4.12 16.33
N HIS A 13 16.49 -5.27 16.97
CA HIS A 13 16.11 -5.47 18.38
C HIS A 13 17.08 -4.74 19.33
N ARG A 14 18.37 -4.70 18.98
CA ARG A 14 19.44 -4.05 19.77
C ARG A 14 19.50 -2.53 19.62
N MET A 15 18.83 -1.95 18.62
CA MET A 15 18.76 -0.49 18.47
C MET A 15 18.07 0.17 19.67
N HIS A 16 18.52 1.38 20.00
CA HIS A 16 17.88 2.20 21.02
C HIS A 16 16.42 2.50 20.64
N PRO A 17 15.45 2.41 21.57
CA PRO A 17 14.03 2.59 21.27
C PRO A 17 13.72 3.91 20.53
N VAL A 18 14.35 5.01 20.95
CA VAL A 18 14.18 6.32 20.32
C VAL A 18 14.63 6.30 18.86
N THR A 19 15.73 5.62 18.53
CA THR A 19 16.22 5.53 17.15
C THR A 19 15.26 4.73 16.27
N LYS A 20 14.63 3.67 16.79
CA LYS A 20 13.60 2.92 16.05
C LYS A 20 12.38 3.78 15.74
N VAL A 21 11.90 4.54 16.74
CA VAL A 21 10.75 5.43 16.55
C VAL A 21 11.09 6.56 15.58
N ALA A 22 12.27 7.18 15.71
CA ALA A 22 12.74 8.20 14.78
C ALA A 22 12.88 7.66 13.34
N PHE A 23 13.39 6.45 13.19
CA PHE A 23 13.49 5.77 11.89
C PHE A 23 12.12 5.53 11.25
N LEU A 24 11.16 4.99 12.03
CA LEU A 24 9.80 4.75 11.56
C LEU A 24 9.07 6.06 11.22
N ALA A 25 9.22 7.10 12.05
CA ALA A 25 8.65 8.41 11.79
C ALA A 25 9.28 9.05 10.54
N GLY A 26 10.60 8.94 10.38
CA GLY A 26 11.30 9.38 9.18
C GLY A 26 10.73 8.71 7.92
N MET A 27 10.62 7.39 7.92
CA MET A 27 10.03 6.62 6.81
C MET A 27 8.60 7.07 6.49
N PHE A 28 7.78 7.24 7.51
CA PHE A 28 6.40 7.68 7.35
C PHE A 28 6.31 9.09 6.76
N ILE A 29 7.21 10.00 7.13
CA ILE A 29 7.26 11.34 6.55
C ILE A 29 7.74 11.24 5.09
N THR A 30 8.81 10.50 4.84
CA THR A 30 9.40 10.31 3.51
C THR A 30 8.38 9.79 2.50
N ILE A 31 7.58 8.78 2.85
CA ILE A 31 6.60 8.18 1.92
C ILE A 31 5.47 9.15 1.52
N GLN A 32 5.19 10.17 2.33
CA GLN A 32 4.18 11.19 1.99
C GLN A 32 4.69 12.20 0.96
N PHE A 33 6.00 12.49 0.95
CA PHE A 33 6.60 13.44 0.01
C PHE A 33 6.81 12.84 -1.39
N PHE A 34 7.06 11.53 -1.50
CA PHE A 34 7.28 10.88 -2.79
C PHE A 34 5.98 10.45 -3.45
N ILE A 35 5.71 10.97 -4.65
CA ILE A 35 4.50 10.68 -5.46
C ILE A 35 4.81 9.76 -6.62
N ASP A 36 6.05 9.74 -7.09
CA ASP A 36 6.48 8.92 -8.20
C ASP A 36 6.57 7.44 -7.79
N VAL A 37 6.12 6.57 -8.69
CA VAL A 37 6.07 5.12 -8.49
C VAL A 37 7.47 4.55 -8.21
N ILE A 38 8.51 5.10 -8.86
CA ILE A 38 9.89 4.62 -8.71
C ILE A 38 10.39 4.83 -7.29
N SER A 39 10.19 6.01 -6.71
CA SER A 39 10.57 6.30 -5.32
C SER A 39 9.79 5.47 -4.33
N ILE A 40 8.48 5.28 -4.55
CA ILE A 40 7.65 4.42 -3.69
C ILE A 40 8.16 2.97 -3.70
N VAL A 41 8.48 2.42 -4.88
CA VAL A 41 9.05 1.07 -5.01
C VAL A 41 10.42 0.98 -4.33
N THR A 42 11.24 2.03 -4.43
CA THR A 42 12.56 2.07 -3.78
C THR A 42 12.43 2.07 -2.25
N ILE A 43 11.49 2.85 -1.70
CA ILE A 43 11.18 2.87 -0.26
C ILE A 43 10.66 1.51 0.18
N LEU A 44 9.75 0.90 -0.57
CA LEU A 44 9.23 -0.44 -0.28
C LEU A 44 10.36 -1.48 -0.24
N ALA A 45 11.28 -1.45 -1.20
CA ALA A 45 12.45 -2.32 -1.21
C ALA A 45 13.33 -2.10 0.03
N PHE A 46 13.49 -0.85 0.47
CA PHE A 46 14.23 -0.52 1.68
C PHE A 46 13.53 -1.03 2.95
N VAL A 47 12.20 -0.93 3.05
CA VAL A 47 11.42 -1.49 4.15
C VAL A 47 11.54 -3.01 4.20
N ILE A 48 11.43 -3.68 3.05
CA ILE A 48 11.60 -5.14 2.94
C ILE A 48 13.02 -5.54 3.37
N PHE A 49 14.05 -4.79 2.97
CA PHE A 49 15.42 -5.04 3.41
C PHE A 49 15.54 -5.00 4.94
N TRP A 50 14.99 -3.98 5.59
CA TRP A 50 15.01 -3.89 7.06
C TRP A 50 14.19 -4.98 7.73
N TRP A 51 13.09 -5.40 7.12
CA TRP A 51 12.31 -6.53 7.59
C TRP A 51 13.12 -7.84 7.58
N LEU A 52 13.87 -8.09 6.50
CA LEU A 52 14.77 -9.24 6.37
C LEU A 52 15.91 -9.18 7.40
N VAL A 53 16.56 -8.03 7.57
CA VAL A 53 17.60 -7.81 8.59
C VAL A 53 17.06 -8.00 10.01
N GLY A 54 15.81 -7.59 10.24
CA GLY A 54 15.10 -7.74 11.51
C GLY A 54 14.75 -9.19 11.86
N ARG A 55 14.75 -10.10 10.87
CA ARG A 55 14.28 -11.50 10.96
C ARG A 55 12.92 -11.63 11.67
N LEU A 56 12.00 -10.72 11.36
CA LEU A 56 10.68 -10.74 11.98
C LEU A 56 9.84 -11.89 11.41
N PRO A 57 9.06 -12.62 12.24
CA PRO A 57 8.30 -13.78 11.78
C PRO A 57 7.22 -13.37 10.77
N ALA A 58 7.34 -13.86 9.54
CA ALA A 58 6.43 -13.54 8.43
C ALA A 58 4.97 -13.81 8.74
N ARG A 59 4.67 -14.84 9.54
CA ARG A 59 3.30 -15.21 9.93
C ARG A 59 2.55 -14.08 10.64
N ARG A 60 3.25 -13.25 11.43
CA ARG A 60 2.62 -12.10 12.11
C ARG A 60 2.39 -10.95 11.14
N VAL A 61 3.36 -10.67 10.27
CA VAL A 61 3.27 -9.63 9.24
C VAL A 61 2.14 -9.94 8.25
N LEU A 62 2.03 -11.19 7.79
CA LEU A 62 0.99 -11.64 6.87
C LEU A 62 -0.43 -11.41 7.41
N LYS A 63 -0.63 -11.53 8.73
CA LYS A 63 -1.93 -11.26 9.34
C LYS A 63 -2.34 -9.79 9.19
N TYR A 64 -1.40 -8.87 9.39
CA TYR A 64 -1.64 -7.44 9.15
C TYR A 64 -1.73 -7.14 7.67
N ALA A 65 -0.88 -7.77 6.85
CA ALA A 65 -0.90 -7.61 5.39
C ALA A 65 -2.26 -7.99 4.80
N TYR A 66 -2.94 -9.04 5.29
CA TYR A 66 -4.28 -9.40 4.80
C TYR A 66 -5.31 -8.28 5.01
N PHE A 67 -5.27 -7.62 6.17
CA PHE A 67 -6.11 -6.46 6.44
C PHE A 67 -5.77 -5.29 5.48
N PHE A 68 -4.49 -4.98 5.32
CA PHE A 68 -4.04 -3.92 4.40
C PHE A 68 -4.37 -4.23 2.93
N VAL A 69 -4.26 -5.49 2.49
CA VAL A 69 -4.64 -5.92 1.14
C VAL A 69 -6.14 -5.76 0.93
N THR A 70 -6.96 -6.05 1.93
CA THR A 70 -8.41 -5.83 1.84
C THR A 70 -8.73 -4.35 1.64
N VAL A 71 -8.10 -3.47 2.44
CA VAL A 71 -8.22 -2.01 2.29
C VAL A 71 -7.69 -1.55 0.94
N PHE A 72 -6.54 -2.08 0.50
CA PHE A 72 -5.91 -1.80 -0.80
C PHE A 72 -6.88 -2.06 -1.95
N VAL A 73 -7.55 -3.22 -1.97
CA VAL A 73 -8.50 -3.57 -3.03
C VAL A 73 -9.69 -2.62 -3.03
N ILE A 74 -10.25 -2.29 -1.86
CA ILE A 74 -11.38 -1.35 -1.76
C ILE A 74 -10.98 0.03 -2.31
N PHE A 75 -9.83 0.55 -1.89
CA PHE A 75 -9.34 1.85 -2.34
C PHE A 75 -9.00 1.87 -3.83
N LEU A 76 -8.41 0.80 -4.37
CA LEU A 76 -8.06 0.70 -5.78
C LEU A 76 -9.31 0.63 -6.67
N LEU A 77 -10.36 -0.07 -6.23
CA LEU A 77 -11.66 -0.06 -6.91
C LEU A 77 -12.29 1.33 -6.85
N ALA A 78 -12.33 1.95 -5.66
CA ALA A 78 -12.87 3.29 -5.50
C ALA A 78 -12.12 4.31 -6.38
N GLN A 79 -10.79 4.29 -6.40
CA GLN A 79 -10.03 5.23 -7.22
C GLN A 79 -10.23 4.99 -8.72
N GLY A 80 -10.24 3.74 -9.18
CA GLY A 80 -10.43 3.48 -10.61
C GLY A 80 -11.77 3.96 -11.17
N PHE A 81 -12.84 3.91 -10.39
CA PHE A 81 -14.18 4.38 -10.80
C PHE A 81 -14.44 5.87 -10.51
N PHE A 82 -13.89 6.42 -9.43
CA PHE A 82 -14.23 7.77 -8.96
C PHE A 82 -13.12 8.80 -9.19
N TYR A 83 -12.07 8.46 -9.94
CA TYR A 83 -11.01 9.41 -10.24
C TYR A 83 -11.48 10.53 -11.17
N TRP A 84 -11.52 11.76 -10.64
CA TRP A 84 -12.07 12.95 -11.31
C TRP A 84 -11.37 13.33 -12.62
N ARG A 85 -10.11 12.96 -12.80
CA ARG A 85 -9.33 13.24 -14.03
C ARG A 85 -9.15 12.01 -14.92
N GLY A 86 -9.98 10.98 -14.74
CA GLY A 86 -9.95 9.80 -15.58
C GLY A 86 -10.49 10.11 -16.97
N ILE A 87 -9.68 9.91 -18.00
CA ILE A 87 -10.04 10.18 -19.40
C ILE A 87 -10.09 8.87 -20.17
N THR A 88 -9.12 7.98 -19.92
CA THR A 88 -9.00 6.72 -20.65
C THR A 88 -9.73 5.60 -19.90
N ALA A 89 -10.94 5.28 -20.35
CA ALA A 89 -11.69 4.14 -19.83
C ALA A 89 -11.05 2.83 -20.27
N MET A 90 -10.80 1.94 -19.30
CA MET A 90 -10.34 0.58 -19.50
C MET A 90 -11.52 -0.36 -19.76
N PHE A 91 -12.61 -0.19 -19.00
CA PHE A 91 -13.88 -0.91 -19.19
C PHE A 91 -15.03 -0.17 -18.50
N TYR A 92 -16.27 -0.48 -18.87
CA TYR A 92 -17.47 0.07 -18.26
C TYR A 92 -18.18 -1.02 -17.43
N LEU A 93 -18.65 -0.66 -16.23
CA LEU A 93 -19.36 -1.62 -15.39
C LEU A 93 -20.72 -2.01 -15.98
N GLY A 94 -21.35 -1.10 -16.74
CA GLY A 94 -22.62 -1.34 -17.43
C GLY A 94 -22.59 -2.52 -18.41
N ASP A 95 -21.48 -2.70 -19.12
CA ASP A 95 -21.31 -3.82 -20.06
C ASP A 95 -21.25 -5.18 -19.33
N PHE A 96 -20.70 -5.22 -18.11
CA PHE A 96 -20.67 -6.43 -17.28
C PHE A 96 -22.01 -6.73 -16.58
N LEU A 97 -22.82 -5.70 -16.33
CA LEU A 97 -24.14 -5.83 -15.68
C LEU A 97 -25.27 -6.22 -16.65
N GLY A 98 -24.95 -6.49 -17.92
CA GLY A 98 -25.95 -6.90 -18.92
C GLY A 98 -26.74 -5.73 -19.51
N PHE A 99 -26.23 -4.51 -19.40
CA PHE A 99 -26.75 -3.32 -20.10
C PHE A 99 -25.79 -2.95 -21.26
N PRO A 100 -25.78 -3.72 -22.36
CA PRO A 100 -24.86 -3.49 -23.47
C PRO A 100 -25.06 -2.07 -24.03
N GLY A 101 -23.98 -1.28 -24.05
CA GLY A 101 -24.00 0.10 -24.54
C GLY A 101 -24.36 1.15 -23.49
N ALA A 102 -24.62 0.76 -22.24
CA ALA A 102 -24.72 1.71 -21.15
C ALA A 102 -23.30 2.01 -20.62
N ASN A 103 -22.77 3.19 -20.97
CA ASN A 103 -21.48 3.72 -20.48
C ASN A 103 -21.53 4.12 -18.98
N LEU A 104 -22.06 3.25 -18.14
CA LEU A 104 -22.22 3.45 -16.70
C LEU A 104 -20.94 3.05 -15.97
N LEU A 105 -20.42 3.98 -15.15
CA LEU A 105 -19.21 3.84 -14.34
C LEU A 105 -17.98 3.34 -15.14
N PRO A 106 -17.29 4.25 -15.87
CA PRO A 106 -16.01 3.93 -16.47
C PRO A 106 -14.95 3.63 -15.39
N TYR A 107 -14.26 2.51 -15.51
CA TYR A 107 -13.02 2.26 -14.78
C TYR A 107 -11.86 2.82 -15.61
N THR A 108 -11.09 3.76 -15.06
CA THR A 108 -10.08 4.51 -15.83
C THR A 108 -8.64 4.08 -15.54
N TYR A 109 -7.76 4.13 -16.55
CA TYR A 109 -6.33 3.81 -16.36
C TYR A 109 -5.67 4.80 -15.39
N GLU A 110 -5.99 6.09 -15.48
CA GLU A 110 -5.42 7.10 -14.60
C GLU A 110 -5.83 6.85 -13.14
N GLY A 111 -7.10 6.52 -12.91
CA GLY A 111 -7.61 6.14 -11.59
C GLY A 111 -6.95 4.87 -11.05
N PHE A 112 -6.68 3.88 -11.90
CA PHE A 112 -5.96 2.67 -11.53
C PHE A 112 -4.51 2.95 -11.10
N PHE A 113 -3.73 3.66 -11.91
CA PHE A 113 -2.32 3.94 -11.61
C PHE A 113 -2.15 4.84 -10.39
N ILE A 114 -3.01 5.86 -10.26
CA ILE A 114 -3.01 6.70 -9.07
C ILE A 114 -3.51 5.92 -7.84
N GLY A 115 -4.50 5.06 -8.01
CA GLY A 115 -4.96 4.13 -6.99
C GLY A 115 -3.83 3.26 -6.46
N ILE A 116 -3.05 2.64 -7.34
CA ILE A 116 -1.86 1.86 -6.97
C ILE A 116 -0.87 2.73 -6.19
N GLY A 117 -0.55 3.92 -6.69
CA GLY A 117 0.37 4.84 -6.01
C GLY A 117 -0.09 5.20 -4.61
N MET A 118 -1.38 5.53 -4.43
CA MET A 118 -1.95 5.82 -3.11
C MET A 118 -1.95 4.60 -2.19
N CYS A 119 -2.33 3.44 -2.70
CA CYS A 119 -2.45 2.24 -1.87
C CYS A 119 -1.08 1.70 -1.46
N LEU A 120 -0.05 1.83 -2.29
CA LEU A 120 1.34 1.49 -1.93
C LEU A 120 1.91 2.39 -0.82
N ARG A 121 1.34 3.57 -0.58
CA ARG A 121 1.73 4.43 0.56
C ARG A 121 1.11 4.02 1.89
N ILE A 122 0.00 3.28 1.84
CA ILE A 122 -0.73 2.83 3.03
C ILE A 122 -0.11 1.55 3.60
N VAL A 123 0.49 0.71 2.74
CA VAL A 123 1.13 -0.56 3.07
C VAL A 123 2.57 -0.33 3.55
#